data_AF-A0A955HLQ7-F1
#
_entry.id   AF-A0A955HLQ7-F1
#
_cell.length_a   1.000
_cell.length_b   1.000
_cell.length_c   1.000
_cell.angle_alpha   90.00
_cell.angle_beta   90.00
_cell.angle_gamma   90.00
#
_symmetry.space_group_name_H-M   'P 1'
#
loop_
_entity.id
_entity.type
_entity.pdbx_description
1 polymer ?
#
loop_
_entity_poly.entity_id
_entity_poly.type
_entity_poly.pdbx_seq_one_letter_code
_entity_poly.pdbx_strand_id
1 'polypeptide(L)'
;MKTLFLLGILSGSLGVRFLRWFAFLQQKEYRFDRLKLFLLSKEGTSEMFRIVPQQSDLSWGGLKRPKVTGRMVICMAIASLLVLSGAVGVLVWSLLFSPVIMVLSLLTFFVSVYLFVPLIVFVSALPTVILANQVTMRTAKKAGQLLEKYQPTIIGITGSYGKSSTKLLLAHVLKSKSVYATPKSFNTLFSISQSVLSGYQGEEMAIIEYAAYMPGEIAKITRFIRPNAAVITGFAPQHLGLFGSEENIISAKAELVAALPEKAPVFVNAQSPGAARIARQGAGSNQAEIISVDWKDIFSEATLTKEGFLQITFKGKKMSTQFIGLHYLEVIALAWRVASEHVPEKELLARLADFVPPASFISSSQHSSGARIIDDGGTSNPQGFSVFLSLLEEISENKKITVITPGIVDLGSQSAKIHTALMERMSSFVSTICYVGETEKDLVESLGGKKVLTDREQITQHLASLDKTAIVGIEGRMPSWVIEALGT
;
A
#
# COMPACT_ATOMS: atom_id res chain seq x y z
N MET A 1 -47.41 -20.46 9.59
CA MET A 1 -46.96 -19.04 9.64
C MET A 1 -45.66 -18.86 10.42
N LYS A 2 -45.57 -19.25 11.71
CA LYS A 2 -44.36 -19.06 12.53
C LYS A 2 -43.08 -19.75 11.97
N THR A 3 -43.20 -20.97 11.43
CA THR A 3 -42.07 -21.71 10.84
C THR A 3 -41.52 -21.09 9.55
N LEU A 4 -42.41 -20.59 8.67
CA LEU A 4 -42.03 -19.90 7.43
C LEU A 4 -41.32 -18.56 7.72
N PHE A 5 -41.78 -17.85 8.75
CA PHE A 5 -41.15 -16.61 9.21
C PHE A 5 -39.73 -16.85 9.77
N LEU A 6 -39.56 -17.90 10.59
CA LEU A 6 -38.25 -18.34 11.09
C LEU A 6 -37.29 -18.75 9.97
N LEU A 7 -37.77 -19.49 8.97
CA LEU A 7 -36.99 -19.86 7.78
C LEU A 7 -36.57 -18.63 6.95
N GLY A 8 -37.44 -17.63 6.84
CA GLY A 8 -37.14 -16.35 6.20
C GLY A 8 -35.99 -15.61 6.90
N ILE A 9 -36.05 -15.48 8.23
CA ILE A 9 -34.99 -14.84 9.03
C ILE A 9 -33.66 -15.59 8.93
N LEU A 10 -33.70 -16.93 9.01
CA LEU A 10 -32.52 -17.78 8.88
C LEU A 10 -31.88 -17.69 7.50
N SER A 11 -32.69 -17.67 6.43
CA SER A 11 -32.18 -17.51 5.05
C SER A 11 -31.54 -16.13 4.82
N GLY A 12 -32.14 -15.06 5.37
CA GLY A 12 -31.60 -13.71 5.32
C GLY A 12 -30.27 -13.58 6.09
N SER A 13 -30.17 -14.17 7.28
CA SER A 13 -28.92 -14.15 8.07
C SER A 13 -27.80 -14.93 7.39
N LEU A 14 -28.11 -16.07 6.76
CA LEU A 14 -27.15 -16.85 5.99
C LEU A 14 -26.61 -16.06 4.79
N GLY A 15 -27.49 -15.37 4.05
CA GLY A 15 -27.10 -14.51 2.93
C GLY A 15 -26.16 -13.39 3.36
N VAL A 16 -26.47 -12.70 4.46
CA VAL A 16 -25.61 -11.66 5.05
C VAL A 16 -24.23 -12.23 5.40
N ARG A 17 -24.18 -13.40 6.04
CA ARG A 17 -22.92 -14.06 6.42
C ARG A 17 -22.07 -14.37 5.18
N PHE A 18 -22.65 -14.93 4.12
CA PHE A 18 -21.93 -15.17 2.86
C PHE A 18 -21.36 -13.89 2.25
N LEU A 19 -22.17 -12.84 2.13
CA LEU A 19 -21.73 -11.56 1.57
C LEU A 19 -20.56 -10.96 2.36
N ARG A 20 -20.63 -10.97 3.69
CA ARG A 20 -19.53 -10.51 4.55
C ARG A 20 -18.25 -11.30 4.30
N TRP A 21 -18.33 -12.64 4.33
CA TRP A 21 -17.15 -13.50 4.13
C TRP A 21 -16.54 -13.37 2.74
N PHE A 22 -17.36 -13.24 1.69
CA PHE A 22 -16.87 -12.92 0.36
C PHE A 22 -16.21 -11.54 0.30
N ALA A 23 -16.77 -10.54 0.97
CA ALA A 23 -16.17 -9.21 1.07
C ALA A 23 -14.81 -9.26 1.78
N PHE A 24 -14.69 -9.97 2.91
CA PHE A 24 -13.42 -10.17 3.60
C PHE A 24 -12.40 -10.91 2.74
N LEU A 25 -12.79 -12.01 2.09
CA LEU A 25 -11.92 -12.76 1.19
C LEU A 25 -11.38 -11.86 0.06
N GLN A 26 -12.23 -11.02 -0.53
CA GLN A 26 -11.85 -10.08 -1.58
C GLN A 26 -10.94 -8.97 -1.04
N GLN A 27 -11.23 -8.41 0.14
CA GLN A 27 -10.40 -7.40 0.80
C GLN A 27 -9.01 -7.92 1.13
N LYS A 28 -8.88 -9.22 1.43
CA LYS A 28 -7.59 -9.90 1.63
C LYS A 28 -6.98 -10.42 0.34
N GLU A 29 -7.46 -9.95 -0.82
CA GLU A 29 -6.94 -10.26 -2.15
C GLU A 29 -6.82 -11.76 -2.46
N TYR A 30 -7.67 -12.58 -1.84
CA TYR A 30 -7.63 -14.04 -1.95
C TYR A 30 -6.27 -14.65 -1.53
N ARG A 31 -5.49 -13.91 -0.73
CA ARG A 31 -4.18 -14.32 -0.21
C ARG A 31 -4.34 -15.02 1.14
N PHE A 32 -3.78 -16.22 1.26
CA PHE A 32 -3.90 -17.03 2.47
C PHE A 32 -3.18 -16.40 3.68
N ASP A 33 -2.01 -15.80 3.46
CA ASP A 33 -1.24 -15.05 4.46
C ASP A 33 -2.05 -13.90 5.07
N ARG A 34 -2.68 -13.07 4.23
CA ARG A 34 -3.53 -11.96 4.69
C ARG A 34 -4.80 -12.45 5.38
N LEU A 35 -5.38 -13.56 4.89
CA LEU A 35 -6.55 -14.17 5.52
C LEU A 35 -6.20 -14.74 6.90
N LYS A 36 -5.05 -15.41 7.03
CA LYS A 36 -4.56 -15.94 8.31
C LYS A 36 -4.39 -14.82 9.33
N LEU A 37 -3.78 -13.69 8.94
CA LEU A 37 -3.63 -12.54 9.85
C LEU A 37 -4.97 -11.94 10.27
N PHE A 38 -5.91 -11.85 9.34
CA PHE A 38 -7.27 -11.44 9.67
C PHE A 38 -7.90 -12.39 10.69
N LEU A 39 -7.83 -13.70 10.48
CA LEU A 39 -8.39 -14.69 11.41
C LEU A 39 -7.74 -14.66 12.80
N LEU A 40 -6.49 -14.21 12.90
CA LEU A 40 -5.78 -14.03 14.17
C LEU A 40 -6.05 -12.67 14.84
N SER A 41 -6.66 -11.70 14.13
CA SER A 41 -6.96 -10.39 14.68
C SER A 41 -8.23 -10.41 15.54
N LYS A 42 -8.40 -9.41 16.42
CA LYS A 42 -9.64 -9.21 17.19
C LYS A 42 -10.87 -9.10 16.28
N GLU A 43 -10.72 -8.43 15.13
CA GLU A 43 -11.79 -8.29 14.13
C GLU A 43 -12.16 -9.64 13.52
N GLY A 44 -11.19 -10.42 13.02
CA GLY A 44 -11.50 -11.68 12.36
C GLY A 44 -11.92 -12.78 13.32
N THR A 45 -11.39 -12.81 14.54
CA THR A 45 -11.89 -13.71 15.60
C THR A 45 -13.34 -13.37 15.96
N SER A 46 -13.66 -12.08 16.16
CA SER A 46 -15.04 -11.65 16.41
C SER A 46 -15.98 -12.06 15.27
N GLU A 47 -15.56 -11.89 14.01
CA GLU A 47 -16.35 -12.29 12.84
C GLU A 47 -16.50 -13.80 12.67
N MET A 48 -15.48 -14.60 13.02
CA MET A 48 -15.57 -16.06 13.03
C MET A 48 -16.68 -16.55 13.96
N PHE A 49 -16.76 -15.98 15.16
CA PHE A 49 -17.74 -16.36 16.19
C PHE A 49 -19.05 -15.57 16.13
N ARG A 50 -19.20 -14.64 15.19
CA ARG A 50 -20.44 -13.86 15.01
C ARG A 50 -21.56 -14.76 14.50
N ILE A 51 -22.51 -15.13 15.36
CA ILE A 51 -23.64 -16.01 14.99
C ILE A 51 -24.87 -15.21 14.52
N VAL A 52 -25.07 -13.97 14.97
CA VAL A 52 -26.27 -13.19 14.63
C VAL A 52 -25.85 -11.87 13.95
N PRO A 53 -26.49 -11.48 12.83
CA PRO A 53 -26.24 -10.18 12.23
C PRO A 53 -26.68 -9.05 13.18
N GLN A 54 -25.94 -7.95 13.19
CA GLN A 54 -26.34 -6.72 13.88
C GLN A 54 -27.37 -5.97 13.02
N GLN A 55 -28.17 -5.10 13.64
CA GLN A 55 -29.13 -4.27 12.91
C GLN A 55 -28.49 -3.46 11.78
N SER A 56 -27.25 -2.98 11.99
CA SER A 56 -26.47 -2.28 10.98
C SER A 56 -26.18 -3.13 9.73
N ASP A 57 -26.00 -4.45 9.87
CA ASP A 57 -25.75 -5.35 8.72
C ASP A 57 -26.97 -5.52 7.81
N LEU A 58 -28.16 -5.27 8.34
CA LEU A 58 -29.41 -5.38 7.59
C LEU A 58 -29.76 -4.08 6.85
N SER A 59 -29.07 -2.98 7.20
CA SER A 59 -29.22 -1.70 6.53
C SER A 59 -28.48 -1.68 5.19
N TRP A 60 -28.98 -0.86 4.26
CA TRP A 60 -28.37 -0.74 2.93
C TRP A 60 -26.94 -0.17 2.98
N GLY A 61 -26.66 0.72 3.94
CA GLY A 61 -25.34 1.35 4.11
C GLY A 61 -24.35 0.56 5.00
N GLY A 62 -24.85 -0.28 5.91
CA GLY A 62 -24.00 -1.05 6.84
C GLY A 62 -23.66 -2.48 6.39
N LEU A 63 -24.37 -3.03 5.39
CA LEU A 63 -24.05 -4.35 4.85
C LEU A 63 -22.73 -4.33 4.08
N LYS A 64 -21.72 -5.01 4.61
CA LYS A 64 -20.43 -5.22 3.93
C LYS A 64 -20.61 -6.20 2.76
N ARG A 65 -20.46 -5.71 1.52
CA ARG A 65 -20.66 -6.47 0.28
C ARG A 65 -19.37 -6.57 -0.53
N PRO A 66 -19.11 -7.69 -1.21
CA PRO A 66 -18.00 -7.76 -2.15
C PRO A 66 -18.32 -6.91 -3.39
N LYS A 67 -17.27 -6.34 -4.00
CA LYS A 67 -17.38 -5.77 -5.33
C LYS A 67 -17.64 -6.89 -6.34
N VAL A 68 -18.66 -6.72 -7.17
CA VAL A 68 -19.01 -7.69 -8.21
C VAL A 68 -17.89 -7.71 -9.26
N THR A 69 -17.15 -8.81 -9.32
CA THR A 69 -16.06 -9.06 -10.27
C THR A 69 -16.23 -10.46 -10.85
N GLY A 70 -15.71 -10.74 -12.05
CA GLY A 70 -15.82 -12.08 -12.66
C GLY A 70 -15.29 -13.19 -11.75
N ARG A 71 -14.16 -12.96 -11.08
CA ARG A 71 -13.60 -13.89 -10.08
C ARG A 71 -14.56 -14.12 -8.91
N MET A 72 -15.19 -13.06 -8.39
CA MET A 72 -16.15 -13.18 -7.30
C MET A 72 -17.40 -13.96 -7.71
N VAL A 73 -17.92 -13.72 -8.93
CA VAL A 73 -19.06 -14.47 -9.46
C VAL A 73 -18.75 -15.97 -9.54
N ILE A 74 -17.55 -16.34 -10.00
CA ILE A 74 -17.10 -17.74 -10.02
C ILE A 74 -17.03 -18.33 -8.60
N CYS A 75 -16.44 -17.61 -7.63
CA CYS A 75 -16.39 -18.09 -6.24
C CYS A 75 -17.79 -18.29 -5.65
N MET A 76 -18.71 -17.33 -5.87
CA MET A 76 -20.10 -17.44 -5.43
C MET A 76 -20.81 -18.63 -6.07
N ALA A 77 -20.63 -18.85 -7.37
CA ALA A 77 -21.20 -20.00 -8.08
C ALA A 77 -20.68 -21.33 -7.53
N ILE A 78 -19.37 -21.46 -7.27
CA ILE A 78 -18.78 -22.67 -6.67
C ILE A 78 -19.33 -22.89 -5.26
N ALA A 79 -19.41 -21.85 -4.42
CA ALA A 79 -19.98 -21.96 -3.09
C ALA A 79 -21.46 -22.38 -3.12
N SER A 80 -22.26 -21.81 -4.02
CA SER A 80 -23.65 -22.20 -4.22
C SER A 80 -23.79 -23.64 -4.67
N LEU A 81 -22.93 -24.10 -5.57
CA LEU A 81 -22.90 -25.50 -6.01
C LEU A 81 -22.54 -26.46 -4.86
N LEU A 82 -21.55 -26.12 -4.04
CA LEU A 82 -21.17 -26.92 -2.86
C LEU A 82 -22.34 -27.06 -1.87
N VAL A 83 -23.02 -25.94 -1.57
CA VAL A 83 -24.19 -25.94 -0.69
C VAL A 83 -25.35 -26.73 -1.31
N LEU A 84 -25.63 -26.53 -2.60
CA LEU A 84 -26.70 -27.25 -3.30
C LEU A 84 -26.44 -28.75 -3.36
N SER A 85 -25.21 -29.18 -3.66
CA SER A 85 -24.84 -30.59 -3.68
C SER A 85 -24.98 -31.23 -2.30
N GLY A 86 -24.60 -30.51 -1.24
CA GLY A 86 -24.79 -30.97 0.14
C GLY A 86 -26.27 -31.10 0.50
N ALA A 87 -27.09 -30.13 0.11
CA ALA A 87 -28.53 -30.13 0.37
C ALA A 87 -29.22 -31.30 -0.34
N VAL A 88 -28.88 -31.54 -1.61
CA VAL A 88 -29.39 -32.68 -2.38
C VAL A 88 -28.95 -34.01 -1.75
N GLY A 89 -27.69 -34.13 -1.34
CA GLY A 89 -27.19 -35.33 -0.67
C GLY A 89 -27.94 -35.64 0.63
N VAL A 90 -28.17 -34.62 1.47
CA VAL A 90 -28.96 -34.76 2.71
C VAL A 90 -30.41 -35.11 2.40
N LEU A 91 -31.02 -34.49 1.39
CA LEU A 91 -32.38 -34.79 0.95
C LEU A 91 -32.49 -36.26 0.53
N VAL A 92 -31.65 -36.71 -0.40
CA VAL A 92 -31.65 -38.09 -0.91
C VAL A 92 -31.42 -39.11 0.22
N TRP A 93 -30.46 -38.86 1.11
CA TRP A 93 -30.21 -39.70 2.27
C TRP A 93 -31.42 -39.76 3.20
N SER A 94 -32.06 -38.62 3.44
CA SER A 94 -33.21 -38.53 4.35
C SER A 94 -34.48 -39.22 3.84
N LEU A 95 -34.60 -39.47 2.53
CA LEU A 95 -35.71 -40.23 1.94
C LEU A 95 -35.74 -41.70 2.42
N LEU A 96 -34.64 -42.21 2.96
CA LEU A 96 -34.53 -43.56 3.52
C LEU A 96 -35.06 -43.65 4.97
N PHE A 97 -35.49 -42.54 5.57
CA PHE A 97 -35.85 -42.44 6.98
C PHE A 97 -37.24 -41.83 7.20
N SER A 98 -37.68 -41.76 8.47
CA SER A 98 -38.97 -41.17 8.83
C SER A 98 -39.00 -39.65 8.54
N PRO A 99 -40.20 -39.05 8.32
CA PRO A 99 -40.33 -37.61 8.09
C PRO A 99 -39.72 -36.74 9.20
N VAL A 100 -39.72 -37.24 10.44
CA VAL A 100 -39.09 -36.54 11.59
C VAL A 100 -37.57 -36.48 11.41
N ILE A 101 -36.95 -37.59 11.03
CA ILE A 101 -35.50 -37.66 10.77
C ILE A 101 -35.14 -36.75 9.61
N MET A 102 -35.95 -36.70 8.55
CA MET A 102 -35.75 -35.79 7.42
C MET A 102 -35.70 -34.32 7.84
N VAL A 103 -36.65 -33.86 8.65
CA VAL A 103 -36.67 -32.48 9.15
C VAL A 103 -35.42 -32.20 9.99
N LEU A 104 -35.03 -33.11 10.89
CA LEU A 104 -33.84 -32.96 11.72
C LEU A 104 -32.55 -32.91 10.89
N SER A 105 -32.42 -33.74 9.85
CA SER A 105 -31.27 -33.74 8.95
C SER A 105 -31.16 -32.44 8.17
N LEU A 106 -32.28 -31.90 7.65
CA LEU A 106 -32.29 -30.62 6.93
C LEU A 106 -31.96 -29.43 7.85
N LEU A 107 -32.48 -29.41 9.08
CA LEU A 107 -32.15 -28.39 10.08
C LEU A 107 -30.66 -28.47 10.45
N THR A 108 -30.14 -29.67 10.71
CA THR A 108 -28.72 -29.89 11.04
C THR A 108 -27.82 -29.46 9.89
N PHE A 109 -28.21 -29.75 8.65
CA PHE A 109 -27.51 -29.29 7.45
C PHE A 109 -27.46 -27.77 7.38
N PHE A 110 -28.60 -27.09 7.58
CA PHE A 110 -28.65 -25.64 7.53
C PHE A 110 -27.75 -24.99 8.59
N VAL A 111 -27.80 -25.48 9.83
CA VAL A 111 -26.93 -25.02 10.92
C VAL A 111 -25.45 -25.27 10.57
N SER A 112 -25.15 -26.43 10.00
CA SER A 112 -23.80 -26.78 9.57
C SER A 112 -23.29 -25.85 8.47
N VAL A 113 -24.07 -25.60 7.42
CA VAL A 113 -23.74 -24.61 6.37
C VAL A 113 -23.46 -23.25 6.98
N TYR A 114 -24.31 -22.80 7.93
CA TYR A 114 -24.14 -21.52 8.61
C TYR A 114 -22.81 -21.43 9.37
N LEU A 115 -22.45 -22.46 10.12
CA LEU A 115 -21.18 -22.52 10.86
C LEU A 115 -19.98 -22.59 9.92
N PHE A 116 -20.10 -23.32 8.81
CA PHE A 116 -19.01 -23.54 7.85
C PHE A 116 -18.94 -22.53 6.69
N VAL A 117 -19.75 -21.47 6.67
CA VAL A 117 -19.64 -20.40 5.66
C VAL A 117 -18.20 -19.93 5.41
N PRO A 118 -17.37 -19.63 6.44
CA PRO A 118 -15.99 -19.20 6.22
C PRO A 118 -15.18 -20.22 5.42
N LEU A 119 -15.33 -21.51 5.75
CA LEU A 119 -14.63 -22.61 5.08
C LEU A 119 -15.15 -22.82 3.66
N ILE A 120 -16.47 -22.79 3.45
CA ILE A 120 -17.09 -22.91 2.12
C ILE A 120 -16.59 -21.79 1.21
N VAL A 121 -16.59 -20.54 1.70
CA VAL A 121 -16.08 -19.38 0.96
C VAL A 121 -14.60 -19.55 0.63
N PHE A 122 -13.78 -20.01 1.58
CA PHE A 122 -12.36 -20.26 1.34
C PHE A 122 -12.12 -21.35 0.27
N VAL A 123 -12.77 -22.50 0.41
CA VAL A 123 -12.68 -23.63 -0.53
C VAL A 123 -13.15 -23.21 -1.92
N SER A 124 -14.23 -22.43 -2.01
CA SER A 124 -14.78 -21.94 -3.28
C SER A 124 -13.78 -21.11 -4.08
N ALA A 125 -12.80 -20.50 -3.42
CA ALA A 125 -11.82 -19.65 -4.07
C ALA A 125 -10.55 -20.40 -4.53
N LEU A 126 -10.29 -21.61 -4.03
CA LEU A 126 -9.08 -22.39 -4.37
C LEU A 126 -8.87 -22.56 -5.89
N PRO A 127 -9.89 -22.92 -6.69
CA PRO A 127 -9.71 -23.06 -8.14
C PRO A 127 -9.24 -21.75 -8.79
N THR A 128 -9.81 -20.61 -8.35
CA THR A 128 -9.44 -19.30 -8.89
C THR A 128 -8.02 -18.89 -8.51
N VAL A 129 -7.55 -19.24 -7.30
CA VAL A 129 -6.17 -18.97 -6.85
C VAL A 129 -5.18 -19.77 -7.69
N ILE A 130 -5.46 -21.07 -7.93
CA ILE A 130 -4.62 -21.94 -8.75
C ILE A 130 -4.52 -21.41 -10.18
N LEU A 131 -5.66 -21.10 -10.79
CA LEU A 131 -5.71 -20.55 -12.15
C LEU A 131 -4.97 -19.21 -12.24
N ALA A 132 -5.18 -18.29 -11.29
CA ALA A 132 -4.50 -17.01 -11.27
C ALA A 132 -2.98 -17.16 -11.15
N ASN A 133 -2.49 -18.11 -10.33
CA ASN A 133 -1.06 -18.40 -10.24
C ASN A 133 -0.52 -18.98 -11.55
N GLN A 134 -1.23 -19.90 -12.21
CA GLN A 134 -0.80 -20.43 -13.51
C GLN A 134 -0.71 -19.34 -14.58
N VAL A 135 -1.71 -18.45 -14.66
CA VAL A 135 -1.70 -17.29 -15.56
C VAL A 135 -0.49 -16.41 -15.24
N THR A 136 -0.26 -16.09 -13.96
CA THR A 136 0.88 -15.30 -13.52
C THR A 136 2.21 -15.89 -13.98
N MET A 137 2.42 -17.19 -13.80
CA MET A 137 3.66 -17.87 -14.20
C MET A 137 3.84 -17.89 -15.72
N ARG A 138 2.76 -18.07 -16.49
CA ARG A 138 2.82 -18.02 -17.96
C ARG A 138 3.14 -16.61 -18.47
N THR A 139 2.50 -15.59 -17.90
CA THR A 139 2.77 -14.19 -18.22
C THR A 139 4.20 -13.82 -17.87
N ALA A 140 4.69 -14.23 -16.70
CA ALA A 140 6.07 -14.01 -16.27
C ALA A 140 7.10 -14.67 -17.18
N LYS A 141 6.86 -15.91 -17.61
CA LYS A 141 7.73 -16.59 -18.56
C LYS A 141 7.81 -15.84 -19.89
N LYS A 142 6.68 -15.38 -20.43
CA LYS A 142 6.66 -14.59 -21.68
C LYS A 142 7.37 -13.25 -21.52
N ALA A 143 7.17 -12.56 -20.40
CA ALA A 143 7.85 -11.30 -20.13
C ALA A 143 9.37 -11.48 -20.02
N GLY A 144 9.82 -12.53 -19.31
CA GLY A 144 11.24 -12.88 -19.23
C GLY A 144 11.85 -13.17 -20.60
N GLN A 145 11.18 -13.99 -21.43
CA GLN A 145 11.62 -14.26 -22.80
C GLN A 145 11.72 -12.99 -23.68
N LEU A 146 10.79 -12.05 -23.49
CA LEU A 146 10.84 -10.77 -24.19
C LEU A 146 12.07 -9.95 -23.76
N LEU A 147 12.34 -9.86 -22.47
CA LEU A 147 13.51 -9.14 -21.95
C LEU A 147 14.82 -9.83 -22.34
N GLU A 148 14.87 -11.16 -22.33
CA GLU A 148 16.03 -11.93 -22.81
C GLU A 148 16.33 -11.69 -24.29
N LYS A 149 15.29 -11.48 -25.11
CA LYS A 149 15.45 -11.18 -26.54
C LYS A 149 16.12 -9.82 -26.79
N TYR A 150 15.74 -8.79 -26.03
CA TYR A 150 16.25 -7.41 -26.24
C TYR A 150 17.43 -7.04 -25.34
N GLN A 151 17.65 -7.79 -24.25
CA GLN A 151 18.76 -7.63 -23.30
C GLN A 151 18.92 -6.19 -22.76
N PRO A 152 17.85 -5.54 -22.25
CA PRO A 152 17.98 -4.21 -21.66
C PRO A 152 18.83 -4.25 -20.38
N THR A 153 19.43 -3.11 -20.03
CA THR A 153 19.97 -2.90 -18.68
C THR A 153 18.81 -2.69 -17.71
N ILE A 154 18.53 -3.67 -16.86
CA ILE A 154 17.45 -3.64 -15.88
C ILE A 154 17.96 -3.05 -14.56
N ILE A 155 17.40 -1.91 -14.15
CA ILE A 155 17.64 -1.28 -12.85
C ILE A 155 16.48 -1.65 -11.93
N GLY A 156 16.77 -2.50 -10.95
CA GLY A 156 15.80 -2.92 -9.93
C GLY A 156 15.76 -1.96 -8.76
N ILE A 157 14.57 -1.53 -8.33
CA ILE A 157 14.40 -0.63 -7.20
C ILE A 157 13.61 -1.34 -6.09
N THR A 158 14.15 -1.35 -4.87
CA THR A 158 13.41 -1.81 -3.68
C THR A 158 13.68 -0.93 -2.46
N GLY A 159 12.87 -1.14 -1.41
CA GLY A 159 12.88 -0.35 -0.18
C GLY A 159 11.50 -0.31 0.49
N SER A 160 11.42 0.24 1.69
CA SER A 160 10.14 0.47 2.39
C SER A 160 9.44 1.72 1.86
N TYR A 161 10.18 2.81 1.61
CA TYR A 161 9.68 4.07 1.05
C TYR A 161 10.54 4.55 -0.13
N GLY A 162 10.12 5.59 -0.86
CA GLY A 162 10.92 6.21 -1.93
C GLY A 162 11.05 5.43 -3.26
N LYS A 163 10.54 4.19 -3.35
CA LYS A 163 10.64 3.33 -4.55
C LYS A 163 10.06 3.97 -5.81
N SER A 164 8.76 4.27 -5.79
CA SER A 164 8.04 4.86 -6.92
C SER A 164 8.61 6.22 -7.29
N SER A 165 8.97 7.02 -6.28
CA SER A 165 9.54 8.35 -6.48
C SER A 165 10.90 8.28 -7.19
N THR A 166 11.76 7.35 -6.75
CA THR A 166 13.07 7.11 -7.38
C THR A 166 12.90 6.60 -8.80
N LYS A 167 11.97 5.66 -9.05
CA LYS A 167 11.68 5.16 -10.39
C LYS A 167 11.26 6.29 -11.35
N LEU A 168 10.31 7.11 -10.93
CA LEU A 168 9.74 8.17 -11.77
C LEU A 168 10.77 9.26 -12.06
N LEU A 169 11.52 9.68 -11.04
CA LEU A 169 12.60 10.66 -11.22
C LEU A 169 13.72 10.08 -12.09
N LEU A 170 14.16 8.85 -11.82
CA LEU A 170 15.23 8.19 -12.58
C LEU A 170 14.85 8.04 -14.06
N ALA A 171 13.62 7.61 -14.35
CA ALA A 171 13.10 7.53 -15.72
C ALA A 171 13.10 8.91 -16.41
N HIS A 172 12.74 9.97 -15.69
CA HIS A 172 12.76 11.33 -16.25
C HIS A 172 14.18 11.82 -16.52
N VAL A 173 15.10 11.66 -15.57
CA VAL A 173 16.47 12.16 -15.75
C VAL A 173 17.28 11.33 -16.74
N LEU A 174 16.87 10.08 -17.00
CA LEU A 174 17.45 9.23 -18.04
C LEU A 174 16.74 9.35 -19.40
N LYS A 175 15.78 10.26 -19.60
CA LYS A 175 14.95 10.32 -20.83
C LYS A 175 15.69 10.48 -22.18
N SER A 176 16.98 10.84 -22.22
CA SER A 176 17.78 10.74 -23.46
C SER A 176 18.14 9.31 -23.82
N LYS A 177 18.13 8.41 -22.85
CA LYS A 177 18.20 6.98 -23.07
C LYS A 177 16.81 6.48 -23.44
N SER A 178 16.76 5.46 -24.27
CA SER A 178 15.52 4.73 -24.48
C SER A 178 15.22 3.94 -23.20
N VAL A 179 14.25 4.40 -22.40
CA VAL A 179 13.96 3.88 -21.05
C VAL A 179 12.51 3.42 -20.95
N TYR A 180 12.33 2.17 -20.56
CA TYR A 180 11.06 1.65 -20.05
C TYR A 180 11.03 1.77 -18.53
N ALA A 181 9.90 2.17 -17.96
CA ALA A 181 9.68 2.12 -16.51
C ALA A 181 8.31 1.52 -16.21
N THR A 182 8.21 0.65 -15.20
CA THR A 182 6.91 0.07 -14.86
C THR A 182 5.90 1.17 -14.49
N PRO A 183 4.67 1.12 -15.01
CA PRO A 183 3.67 2.15 -14.72
C PRO A 183 3.17 2.06 -13.28
N LYS A 184 2.78 3.20 -12.69
CA LYS A 184 2.19 3.29 -11.35
C LYS A 184 3.04 2.56 -10.30
N SER A 185 2.46 1.91 -9.30
CA SER A 185 3.16 1.05 -8.33
C SER A 185 3.12 -0.43 -8.74
N PHE A 186 3.32 -0.74 -10.02
CA PHE A 186 3.35 -2.14 -10.45
C PHE A 186 4.63 -2.82 -9.98
N ASN A 187 4.48 -3.62 -8.92
CA ASN A 187 5.58 -4.22 -8.17
C ASN A 187 5.36 -5.69 -7.80
N THR A 188 4.30 -6.32 -8.35
CA THR A 188 4.04 -7.76 -8.21
C THR A 188 4.48 -8.50 -9.47
N LEU A 189 4.78 -9.80 -9.36
CA LEU A 189 5.16 -10.61 -10.52
C LEU A 189 4.18 -10.47 -11.69
N PHE A 190 2.88 -10.55 -11.43
CA PHE A 190 1.87 -10.43 -12.48
C PHE A 190 1.86 -9.02 -13.11
N SER A 191 1.76 -7.97 -12.28
CA SER A 191 1.65 -6.60 -12.80
C SER A 191 2.90 -6.13 -13.53
N ILE A 192 4.09 -6.48 -13.03
CA ILE A 192 5.36 -6.22 -13.74
C ILE A 192 5.35 -6.96 -15.08
N SER A 193 5.12 -8.28 -15.08
CA SER A 193 5.17 -9.09 -16.30
C SER A 193 4.16 -8.63 -17.35
N GLN A 194 2.93 -8.31 -16.92
CA GLN A 194 1.91 -7.80 -17.81
C GLN A 194 2.30 -6.44 -18.40
N SER A 195 2.86 -5.53 -17.58
CA SER A 195 3.32 -4.23 -18.07
C SER A 195 4.45 -4.33 -19.08
N VAL A 196 5.42 -5.23 -18.84
CA VAL A 196 6.51 -5.51 -19.78
C VAL A 196 5.93 -5.97 -21.11
N LEU A 197 5.02 -6.95 -21.10
CA LEU A 197 4.42 -7.45 -22.34
C LEU A 197 3.60 -6.41 -23.11
N SER A 198 2.96 -5.46 -22.42
CA SER A 198 2.14 -4.44 -23.07
C SER A 198 2.91 -3.18 -23.47
N GLY A 199 3.99 -2.87 -22.76
CA GLY A 199 4.61 -1.54 -22.79
C GLY A 199 6.07 -1.51 -23.20
N TYR A 200 6.83 -2.58 -22.97
CA TYR A 200 8.25 -2.64 -23.35
C TYR A 200 8.37 -2.90 -24.85
N GLN A 201 9.01 -1.99 -25.59
CA GLN A 201 9.19 -2.01 -27.04
C GLN A 201 10.65 -2.24 -27.47
N GLY A 202 11.51 -2.65 -26.54
CA GLY A 202 12.94 -2.84 -26.82
C GLY A 202 13.80 -1.66 -26.38
N GLU A 203 13.35 -0.91 -25.37
CA GLU A 203 14.11 0.15 -24.74
C GLU A 203 15.44 -0.37 -24.19
N GLU A 204 16.50 0.44 -24.26
CA GLU A 204 17.87 0.09 -23.84
C GLU A 204 17.96 -0.17 -22.33
N MET A 205 17.12 0.51 -21.56
CA MET A 205 17.07 0.40 -20.12
C MET A 205 15.65 0.12 -19.64
N ALA A 206 15.53 -0.63 -18.55
CA ALA A 206 14.26 -0.91 -17.90
C ALA A 206 14.36 -0.65 -16.40
N ILE A 207 13.51 0.25 -15.87
CA ILE A 207 13.46 0.58 -14.44
C ILE A 207 12.25 -0.11 -13.83
N ILE A 208 12.51 -1.07 -12.93
CA ILE A 208 11.49 -1.97 -12.40
C ILE A 208 11.47 -1.89 -10.88
N GLU A 209 10.28 -1.69 -10.31
CA GLU A 209 10.06 -1.72 -8.86
C GLU A 209 9.81 -3.16 -8.39
N TYR A 210 10.59 -3.62 -7.41
CA TYR A 210 10.47 -4.93 -6.78
C TYR A 210 9.97 -4.76 -5.35
N ALA A 211 8.75 -5.23 -5.07
CA ALA A 211 8.18 -5.24 -3.74
C ALA A 211 7.89 -6.67 -3.28
N ALA A 212 7.90 -6.84 -1.96
CA ALA A 212 7.49 -8.05 -1.29
C ALA A 212 6.61 -7.67 -0.09
N TYR A 213 5.70 -8.57 0.23
CA TYR A 213 4.92 -8.66 1.45
C TYR A 213 5.30 -9.88 2.29
N MET A 214 6.01 -10.84 1.69
CA MET A 214 6.54 -12.04 2.33
C MET A 214 7.92 -12.39 1.77
N PRO A 215 8.79 -13.08 2.54
CA PRO A 215 10.01 -13.66 2.00
C PRO A 215 9.73 -14.57 0.79
N GLY A 216 10.62 -14.54 -0.19
CA GLY A 216 10.60 -15.31 -1.43
C GLY A 216 9.86 -14.64 -2.59
N GLU A 217 9.10 -13.56 -2.36
CA GLU A 217 8.35 -12.89 -3.43
C GLU A 217 9.27 -12.15 -4.42
N ILE A 218 10.30 -11.45 -3.94
CA ILE A 218 11.26 -10.76 -4.83
C ILE A 218 12.09 -11.80 -5.58
N ALA A 219 12.56 -12.85 -4.90
CA ALA A 219 13.26 -13.98 -5.51
C ALA A 219 12.42 -14.65 -6.61
N LYS A 220 11.09 -14.74 -6.44
CA LYS A 220 10.19 -15.26 -7.47
C LYS A 220 10.14 -14.35 -8.70
N ILE A 221 10.19 -13.03 -8.52
CA ILE A 221 10.22 -12.06 -9.63
C ILE A 221 11.56 -12.14 -10.38
N THR A 222 12.67 -12.14 -9.65
CA THR A 222 14.02 -12.11 -10.25
C THR A 222 14.38 -13.37 -11.04
N ARG A 223 13.68 -14.49 -10.82
CA ARG A 223 13.76 -15.69 -11.67
C ARG A 223 13.34 -15.46 -13.12
N PHE A 224 12.45 -14.51 -13.37
CA PHE A 224 11.95 -14.18 -14.71
C PHE A 224 12.48 -12.85 -15.23
N ILE A 225 12.69 -11.90 -14.32
CA ILE A 225 13.03 -10.52 -14.63
C ILE A 225 14.23 -10.16 -13.75
N ARG A 226 15.42 -10.61 -14.17
CA ARG A 226 16.65 -10.46 -13.40
C ARG A 226 17.23 -9.05 -13.58
N PRO A 227 17.52 -8.31 -12.50
CA PRO A 227 18.15 -6.99 -12.59
C PRO A 227 19.65 -7.08 -12.94
N ASN A 228 20.20 -6.00 -13.49
CA ASN A 228 21.62 -5.77 -13.73
C ASN A 228 22.24 -4.84 -12.68
N ALA A 229 21.44 -3.94 -12.09
CA ALA A 229 21.81 -3.06 -11.00
C ALA A 229 20.65 -2.96 -9.99
N ALA A 230 20.95 -2.59 -8.75
CA ALA A 230 19.91 -2.37 -7.74
C ALA A 230 20.00 -0.98 -7.09
N VAL A 231 18.84 -0.43 -6.74
CA VAL A 231 18.72 0.77 -5.91
C VAL A 231 17.94 0.40 -4.65
N ILE A 232 18.54 0.63 -3.48
CA ILE A 232 17.94 0.41 -2.17
C ILE A 232 17.61 1.76 -1.55
N THR A 233 16.34 2.14 -1.62
CA THR A 233 15.91 3.51 -1.33
C THR A 233 15.89 3.82 0.17
N GLY A 234 15.38 2.93 0.99
CA GLY A 234 15.23 3.17 2.43
C GLY A 234 14.55 2.03 3.14
N PHE A 235 14.66 1.99 4.46
CA PHE A 235 14.07 0.97 5.31
C PHE A 235 13.23 1.59 6.42
N ALA A 236 12.03 1.03 6.59
CA ALA A 236 11.15 1.26 7.71
C ALA A 236 10.41 -0.05 8.01
N PRO A 237 10.13 -0.36 9.29
CA PRO A 237 9.33 -1.52 9.66
C PRO A 237 7.89 -1.32 9.15
N GLN A 238 7.55 -2.04 8.09
CA GLN A 238 6.24 -2.00 7.44
C GLN A 238 5.73 -3.42 7.26
N HIS A 239 4.41 -3.60 7.29
CA HIS A 239 3.78 -4.90 7.12
C HIS A 239 4.32 -5.97 8.10
N LEU A 240 4.67 -5.57 9.33
CA LEU A 240 5.20 -6.48 10.35
C LEU A 240 4.26 -7.66 10.63
N GLY A 241 2.95 -7.47 10.51
CA GLY A 241 2.00 -8.58 10.61
C GLY A 241 2.28 -9.69 9.58
N LEU A 242 2.63 -9.33 8.33
CA LEU A 242 2.93 -10.27 7.26
C LEU A 242 4.34 -10.84 7.39
N PHE A 243 5.34 -9.97 7.56
CA PHE A 243 6.73 -10.40 7.64
C PHE A 243 7.11 -11.09 8.95
N GLY A 244 6.39 -10.85 10.04
CA GLY A 244 6.68 -11.38 11.38
C GLY A 244 7.83 -10.68 12.11
N SER A 245 8.91 -10.29 11.42
CA SER A 245 10.06 -9.58 11.99
C SER A 245 10.69 -8.59 11.02
N GLU A 246 11.42 -7.62 11.54
CA GLU A 246 12.23 -6.70 10.73
C GLU A 246 13.30 -7.45 9.91
N GLU A 247 13.88 -8.51 10.47
CA GLU A 247 14.88 -9.32 9.79
C GLU A 247 14.31 -10.00 8.54
N ASN A 248 13.06 -10.43 8.60
CA ASN A 248 12.38 -10.99 7.44
C ASN A 248 12.11 -9.94 6.35
N ILE A 249 11.85 -8.68 6.73
CA ILE A 249 11.72 -7.57 5.77
C ILE A 249 13.05 -7.33 5.06
N ILE A 250 14.14 -7.29 5.83
CA ILE A 250 15.49 -7.07 5.29
C ILE A 250 15.88 -8.21 4.37
N SER A 251 15.70 -9.46 4.83
CA SER A 251 15.97 -10.66 4.04
C SER A 251 15.18 -10.68 2.74
N ALA A 252 13.87 -10.37 2.79
CA ALA A 252 13.03 -10.33 1.60
C ALA A 252 13.48 -9.26 0.59
N LYS A 253 13.90 -8.08 1.06
CA LYS A 253 14.42 -7.02 0.17
C LYS A 253 15.83 -7.35 -0.36
N ALA A 254 16.65 -8.03 0.44
CA ALA A 254 17.99 -8.47 0.06
C ALA A 254 17.97 -9.47 -1.09
N GLU A 255 16.86 -10.18 -1.32
CA GLU A 255 16.64 -11.05 -2.49
C GLU A 255 16.88 -10.33 -3.83
N LEU A 256 16.62 -9.03 -3.91
CA LEU A 256 16.88 -8.25 -5.12
C LEU A 256 18.39 -8.20 -5.40
N VAL A 257 19.16 -7.86 -4.36
CA VAL A 257 20.61 -7.73 -4.44
C VAL A 257 21.25 -9.10 -4.66
N ALA A 258 20.81 -10.13 -3.95
CA ALA A 258 21.30 -11.50 -4.10
C ALA A 258 21.08 -12.07 -5.51
N ALA A 259 20.07 -11.58 -6.25
CA ALA A 259 19.80 -12.01 -7.61
C ALA A 259 20.67 -11.31 -8.67
N LEU A 260 21.41 -10.27 -8.32
CA LEU A 260 22.25 -9.55 -9.27
C LEU A 260 23.40 -10.43 -9.81
N PRO A 261 23.96 -10.10 -10.99
CA PRO A 261 25.25 -10.61 -11.43
C PRO A 261 26.36 -10.30 -10.41
N GLU A 262 27.48 -11.03 -10.50
CA GLU A 262 28.65 -10.77 -9.67
C GLU A 262 29.17 -9.34 -9.92
N LYS A 263 29.57 -8.64 -8.87
CA LYS A 263 30.09 -7.25 -8.92
C LYS A 263 29.14 -6.22 -9.54
N ALA A 264 27.85 -6.54 -9.66
CA ALA A 264 26.85 -5.58 -10.08
C ALA A 264 26.73 -4.42 -9.09
N PRO A 265 26.47 -3.18 -9.55
CA PRO A 265 26.36 -2.03 -8.68
C PRO A 265 25.04 -2.03 -7.89
N VAL A 266 25.15 -1.67 -6.61
CA VAL A 266 24.04 -1.51 -5.66
C VAL A 266 24.12 -0.12 -5.06
N PHE A 267 23.23 0.77 -5.50
CA PHE A 267 23.14 2.13 -5.00
C PHE A 267 22.28 2.16 -3.74
N VAL A 268 22.85 2.63 -2.64
CA VAL A 268 22.22 2.56 -1.32
C VAL A 268 22.13 3.95 -0.72
N ASN A 269 20.96 4.29 -0.21
CA ASN A 269 20.78 5.53 0.56
C ASN A 269 21.61 5.49 1.85
N ALA A 270 22.64 6.35 1.92
CA ALA A 270 23.54 6.45 3.07
C ALA A 270 22.82 6.89 4.35
N GLN A 271 21.72 7.64 4.22
CA GLN A 271 20.94 8.13 5.37
C GLN A 271 20.04 7.06 5.98
N SER A 272 19.95 5.86 5.38
CA SER A 272 19.13 4.75 5.87
C SER A 272 20.00 3.55 6.29
N PRO A 273 20.32 3.37 7.58
CA PRO A 273 21.08 2.22 8.06
C PRO A 273 20.46 0.87 7.67
N GLY A 274 19.13 0.78 7.64
CA GLY A 274 18.44 -0.43 7.20
C GLY A 274 18.59 -0.72 5.70
N ALA A 275 18.72 0.31 4.85
CA ALA A 275 19.07 0.13 3.43
C ALA A 275 20.47 -0.47 3.27
N ALA A 276 21.43 0.00 4.07
CA ALA A 276 22.77 -0.58 4.10
C ALA A 276 22.77 -2.04 4.56
N ARG A 277 21.95 -2.40 5.55
CA ARG A 277 21.78 -3.81 5.98
C ARG A 277 21.23 -4.69 4.86
N ILE A 278 20.20 -4.24 4.14
CA ILE A 278 19.62 -4.94 2.99
C ILE A 278 20.70 -5.22 1.93
N ALA A 279 21.49 -4.19 1.58
CA ALA A 279 22.53 -4.30 0.58
C ALA A 279 23.64 -5.28 1.00
N ARG A 280 24.16 -5.16 2.23
CA ARG A 280 25.21 -6.05 2.76
C ARG A 280 24.76 -7.50 2.80
N GLN A 281 23.53 -7.76 3.26
CA GLN A 281 22.99 -9.12 3.35
C GLN A 281 22.89 -9.77 1.96
N GLY A 282 22.40 -9.04 0.96
CA GLY A 282 22.32 -9.58 -0.41
C GLY A 282 23.68 -9.73 -1.07
N ALA A 283 24.57 -8.75 -0.91
CA ALA A 283 25.92 -8.75 -1.50
C ALA A 283 26.80 -9.89 -0.97
N GLY A 284 26.52 -10.39 0.24
CA GLY A 284 27.19 -11.57 0.78
C GLY A 284 27.05 -12.83 -0.10
N SER A 285 26.07 -12.87 -1.00
CA SER A 285 25.82 -14.01 -1.90
C SER A 285 26.51 -13.90 -3.26
N ASN A 286 26.88 -12.70 -3.72
CA ASN A 286 27.36 -12.45 -5.09
C ASN A 286 28.43 -11.35 -5.23
N GLN A 287 28.98 -10.84 -4.12
CA GLN A 287 30.00 -9.80 -4.12
C GLN A 287 29.58 -8.53 -4.88
N ALA A 288 28.30 -8.18 -4.85
CA ALA A 288 27.80 -6.94 -5.46
C ALA A 288 28.52 -5.70 -4.90
N GLU A 289 28.79 -4.72 -5.76
CA GLU A 289 29.50 -3.49 -5.39
C GLU A 289 28.53 -2.51 -4.73
N ILE A 290 28.70 -2.29 -3.42
CA ILE A 290 27.83 -1.37 -2.67
C ILE A 290 28.35 0.05 -2.82
N ILE A 291 27.55 0.90 -3.46
CA ILE A 291 27.79 2.33 -3.64
C ILE A 291 26.87 3.07 -2.66
N SER A 292 27.44 3.56 -1.56
CA SER A 292 26.73 4.40 -0.60
C SER A 292 26.54 5.80 -1.16
N VAL A 293 25.33 6.34 -1.10
CA VAL A 293 24.95 7.63 -1.70
C VAL A 293 24.41 8.54 -0.62
N ASP A 294 25.16 9.59 -0.28
CA ASP A 294 24.67 10.71 0.51
C ASP A 294 24.41 11.90 -0.42
N TRP A 295 23.29 12.60 -0.23
CA TRP A 295 23.01 13.81 -1.00
C TRP A 295 24.06 14.90 -0.75
N LYS A 296 24.71 14.89 0.43
CA LYS A 296 25.77 15.84 0.79
C LYS A 296 27.05 15.67 -0.05
N ASP A 297 27.25 14.49 -0.66
CA ASP A 297 28.35 14.25 -1.58
C ASP A 297 28.09 14.86 -2.97
N ILE A 298 26.84 15.25 -3.24
CA ILE A 298 26.38 15.75 -4.54
C ILE A 298 26.05 17.25 -4.47
N PHE A 299 25.31 17.67 -3.45
CA PHE A 299 24.81 19.03 -3.27
C PHE A 299 25.44 19.67 -2.03
N SER A 300 25.93 20.89 -2.18
CA SER A 300 26.59 21.61 -1.08
C SER A 300 25.61 22.18 -0.07
N GLU A 301 24.39 22.51 -0.51
CA GLU A 301 23.33 23.10 0.32
C GLU A 301 21.96 22.65 -0.17
N ALA A 302 20.99 22.58 0.77
CA ALA A 302 19.59 22.37 0.48
C ALA A 302 18.70 23.14 1.47
N THR A 303 17.68 23.82 0.96
CA THR A 303 16.75 24.65 1.74
C THR A 303 15.34 24.57 1.17
N LEU A 304 14.32 24.90 1.95
CA LEU A 304 12.95 25.07 1.43
C LEU A 304 12.63 26.54 1.16
N THR A 305 11.80 26.80 0.14
CA THR A 305 11.10 28.09 0.03
C THR A 305 9.99 28.17 1.07
N LYS A 306 9.40 29.36 1.22
CA LYS A 306 8.23 29.56 2.10
C LYS A 306 7.03 28.71 1.71
N GLU A 307 6.96 28.30 0.44
CA GLU A 307 5.94 27.43 -0.13
C GLU A 307 6.26 25.94 0.07
N GLY A 308 7.44 25.62 0.61
CA GLY A 308 7.93 24.26 0.83
C GLY A 308 8.71 23.67 -0.35
N PHE A 309 8.94 24.42 -1.44
CA PHE A 309 9.68 23.92 -2.58
C PHE A 309 11.16 23.74 -2.25
N LEU A 310 11.72 22.60 -2.62
CA LEU A 310 13.11 22.26 -2.39
C LEU A 310 14.03 23.04 -3.34
N GLN A 311 14.98 23.75 -2.77
CA GLN A 311 16.09 24.40 -3.46
C GLN A 311 17.40 23.69 -3.10
N ILE A 312 18.25 23.46 -4.09
CA ILE A 312 19.54 22.78 -3.96
C ILE A 312 20.66 23.61 -4.59
N THR A 313 21.87 23.47 -4.07
CA THR A 313 23.08 24.10 -4.64
C THR A 313 24.02 23.02 -5.16
N PHE A 314 24.30 23.06 -6.47
CA PHE A 314 25.24 22.15 -7.13
C PHE A 314 26.43 22.92 -7.68
N LYS A 315 27.65 22.61 -7.21
CA LYS A 315 28.90 23.29 -7.62
C LYS A 315 28.79 24.82 -7.59
N GLY A 316 28.21 25.37 -6.52
CA GLY A 316 28.01 26.81 -6.33
C GLY A 316 26.82 27.42 -7.09
N LYS A 317 26.10 26.64 -7.91
CA LYS A 317 24.90 27.10 -8.62
C LYS A 317 23.64 26.67 -7.88
N LYS A 318 22.87 27.65 -7.41
CA LYS A 318 21.56 27.43 -6.79
C LYS A 318 20.49 27.11 -7.84
N MET A 319 19.62 26.17 -7.52
CA MET A 319 18.53 25.67 -8.37
C MET A 319 17.28 25.46 -7.53
N SER A 320 16.13 25.84 -8.08
CA SER A 320 14.84 25.43 -7.53
C SER A 320 14.35 24.16 -8.22
N THR A 321 13.84 23.23 -7.43
CA THR A 321 13.13 22.05 -7.92
C THR A 321 11.63 22.21 -7.66
N GLN A 322 10.82 21.30 -8.19
CA GLN A 322 9.37 21.28 -7.93
C GLN A 322 8.99 20.29 -6.81
N PHE A 323 9.97 19.67 -6.15
CA PHE A 323 9.73 18.82 -4.99
C PHE A 323 9.34 19.64 -3.77
N ILE A 324 8.48 19.09 -2.92
CA ILE A 324 8.06 19.74 -1.68
C ILE A 324 8.62 18.98 -0.49
N GLY A 325 9.59 19.57 0.20
CA GLY A 325 10.24 19.02 1.38
C GLY A 325 11.63 18.40 1.16
N LEU A 326 12.46 18.49 2.21
CA LEU A 326 13.87 18.09 2.19
C LEU A 326 14.09 16.58 2.05
N HIS A 327 13.14 15.76 2.46
CA HIS A 327 13.25 14.31 2.40
C HIS A 327 13.36 13.76 0.97
N TYR A 328 12.98 14.53 -0.05
CA TYR A 328 13.22 14.15 -1.44
C TYR A 328 14.71 14.20 -1.83
N LEU A 329 15.60 14.79 -1.02
CA LEU A 329 17.05 14.75 -1.24
C LEU A 329 17.56 13.31 -1.34
N GLU A 330 17.04 12.38 -0.54
CA GLU A 330 17.39 10.95 -0.60
C GLU A 330 17.05 10.35 -1.97
N VAL A 331 15.85 10.66 -2.49
CA VAL A 331 15.37 10.20 -3.80
C VAL A 331 16.18 10.82 -4.94
N ILE A 332 16.43 12.12 -4.85
CA ILE A 332 17.19 12.89 -5.85
C ILE A 332 18.63 12.40 -5.92
N ALA A 333 19.28 12.19 -4.78
CA ALA A 333 20.67 11.73 -4.71
C ALA A 333 20.84 10.35 -5.35
N LEU A 334 19.93 9.41 -5.05
CA LEU A 334 19.94 8.08 -5.67
C LEU A 334 19.73 8.16 -7.19
N ALA A 335 18.70 8.88 -7.64
CA ALA A 335 18.44 9.02 -9.07
C ALA A 335 19.60 9.71 -9.80
N TRP A 336 20.19 10.74 -9.17
CA TRP A 336 21.35 11.45 -9.69
C TRP A 336 22.56 10.52 -9.84
N ARG A 337 22.92 9.78 -8.78
CA ARG A 337 24.12 8.94 -8.79
C ARG A 337 24.03 7.79 -9.79
N VAL A 338 22.85 7.21 -9.98
CA VAL A 338 22.61 6.21 -11.03
C VAL A 338 22.73 6.85 -12.41
N ALA A 339 22.06 7.99 -12.61
CA ALA A 339 22.01 8.62 -13.92
C ALA A 339 23.33 9.27 -14.35
N SER A 340 24.20 9.65 -13.41
CA SER A 340 25.52 10.24 -13.69
C SER A 340 26.47 9.30 -14.44
N GLU A 341 26.20 7.99 -14.44
CA GLU A 341 26.95 7.00 -15.22
C GLU A 341 26.59 7.03 -16.71
N HIS A 342 25.51 7.73 -17.06
CA HIS A 342 24.91 7.68 -18.40
C HIS A 342 24.64 9.06 -19.02
N VAL A 343 24.56 10.10 -18.19
CA VAL A 343 24.13 11.44 -18.58
C VAL A 343 25.07 12.47 -17.92
N PRO A 344 25.59 13.46 -18.68
CA PRO A 344 26.43 14.52 -18.13
C PRO A 344 25.70 15.33 -17.05
N GLU A 345 26.41 15.72 -15.99
CA GLU A 345 25.85 16.46 -14.84
C GLU A 345 25.07 17.72 -15.23
N LYS A 346 25.55 18.47 -16.24
CA LYS A 346 24.88 19.68 -16.73
C LYS A 346 23.46 19.38 -17.23
N GLU A 347 23.29 18.25 -17.90
CA GLU A 347 22.00 17.81 -18.43
C GLU A 347 21.12 17.23 -17.31
N LEU A 348 21.69 16.47 -16.37
CA LEU A 348 20.97 16.00 -15.18
C LEU A 348 20.39 17.16 -14.38
N LEU A 349 21.17 18.22 -14.17
CA LEU A 349 20.75 19.41 -13.45
C LEU A 349 19.54 20.07 -14.12
N ALA A 350 19.58 20.25 -15.45
CA ALA A 350 18.44 20.80 -16.20
C ALA A 350 17.19 19.91 -16.09
N ARG A 351 17.35 18.59 -16.22
CA ARG A 351 16.24 17.63 -16.11
C ARG A 351 15.65 17.54 -14.71
N LEU A 352 16.46 17.72 -13.69
CA LEU A 352 15.99 17.76 -12.31
C LEU A 352 15.12 18.99 -12.04
N ALA A 353 15.48 20.15 -12.60
CA ALA A 353 14.66 21.36 -12.51
C ALA A 353 13.30 21.22 -13.23
N ASP A 354 13.32 20.57 -14.39
CA ASP A 354 12.14 20.39 -15.25
C ASP A 354 11.24 19.22 -14.81
N PHE A 355 11.65 18.43 -13.82
CA PHE A 355 10.83 17.34 -13.30
C PHE A 355 9.62 17.91 -12.55
N VAL A 356 8.42 17.60 -13.04
CA VAL A 356 7.14 17.91 -12.39
C VAL A 356 6.67 16.67 -11.62
N PRO A 357 6.68 16.68 -10.27
CA PRO A 357 6.18 15.56 -9.48
C PRO A 357 4.69 15.30 -9.76
N PRO A 358 4.30 14.06 -10.11
CA PRO A 358 2.88 13.72 -10.28
C PRO A 358 2.15 13.68 -8.94
N ALA A 359 0.81 13.55 -8.97
CA ALA A 359 -0.08 13.49 -7.80
C ALA A 359 0.23 12.38 -6.77
N SER A 360 1.16 11.46 -7.04
CA SER A 360 1.66 10.50 -6.06
C SER A 360 2.75 11.04 -5.13
N PHE A 361 3.18 12.28 -5.35
CA PHE A 361 4.11 13.02 -4.51
C PHE A 361 3.34 14.05 -3.68
N ILE A 362 4.00 14.62 -2.68
CA ILE A 362 3.43 15.73 -1.93
C ILE A 362 3.14 16.87 -2.90
N SER A 363 1.91 17.36 -2.85
CA SER A 363 1.47 18.50 -3.65
C SER A 363 1.12 19.68 -2.74
N SER A 364 1.17 20.88 -3.32
CA SER A 364 0.76 22.11 -2.66
C SER A 364 -0.28 22.80 -3.52
N SER A 365 -1.39 23.17 -2.88
CA SER A 365 -2.50 23.88 -3.50
C SER A 365 -3.01 24.96 -2.55
N GLN A 366 -3.91 25.80 -3.05
CA GLN A 366 -4.52 26.87 -2.26
C GLN A 366 -6.02 26.65 -2.17
N HIS A 367 -6.53 26.68 -0.94
CA HIS A 367 -7.95 26.67 -0.64
C HIS A 367 -8.60 27.99 -1.09
N SER A 368 -9.91 27.98 -1.35
CA SER A 368 -10.69 29.18 -1.71
C SER A 368 -10.59 30.33 -0.69
N SER A 369 -10.39 30.01 0.58
CA SER A 369 -10.16 30.99 1.67
C SER A 369 -8.74 31.57 1.73
N GLY A 370 -7.85 31.11 0.85
CA GLY A 370 -6.43 31.46 0.82
C GLY A 370 -5.55 30.57 1.70
N ALA A 371 -6.12 29.66 2.50
CA ALA A 371 -5.36 28.67 3.27
C ALA A 371 -4.48 27.81 2.34
N ARG A 372 -3.29 27.43 2.80
CA ARG A 372 -2.42 26.55 2.02
C ARG A 372 -2.72 25.10 2.34
N ILE A 373 -2.85 24.26 1.32
CA ILE A 373 -3.04 22.82 1.46
C ILE A 373 -1.74 22.15 1.03
N ILE A 374 -1.20 21.29 1.89
CA ILE A 374 -0.09 20.39 1.58
C ILE A 374 -0.65 18.97 1.68
N ASP A 375 -0.62 18.24 0.57
CA ASP A 375 -1.30 16.96 0.44
C ASP A 375 -0.31 15.82 0.19
N ASP A 376 -0.18 14.93 1.17
CA ASP A 376 0.46 13.60 1.09
C ASP A 376 -0.62 12.50 1.11
N GLY A 377 -1.64 12.66 0.25
CA GLY A 377 -2.82 11.83 0.09
C GLY A 377 -2.51 10.46 -0.52
N GLY A 378 -1.71 9.66 0.18
CA GLY A 378 -1.14 8.43 -0.34
C GLY A 378 -1.19 7.26 0.64
N THR A 379 -0.18 6.39 0.52
CA THR A 379 -0.01 5.26 1.44
C THR A 379 0.77 5.74 2.65
N SER A 380 0.11 5.78 3.81
CA SER A 380 0.75 6.20 5.05
C SER A 380 1.69 5.15 5.63
N ASN A 381 2.79 5.60 6.23
CA ASN A 381 3.66 4.79 7.06
C ASN A 381 4.32 5.66 8.14
N PRO A 382 4.81 5.09 9.26
CA PRO A 382 5.27 5.89 10.40
C PRO A 382 6.40 6.87 10.06
N GLN A 383 7.36 6.44 9.23
CA GLN A 383 8.47 7.29 8.81
C GLN A 383 8.01 8.40 7.86
N GLY A 384 7.16 8.08 6.88
CA GLY A 384 6.58 9.04 5.96
C GLY A 384 5.79 10.13 6.68
N PHE A 385 4.89 9.74 7.58
CA PHE A 385 4.09 10.68 8.37
C PHE A 385 4.99 11.55 9.27
N SER A 386 5.99 10.95 9.93
CA SER A 386 6.98 11.69 10.72
C SER A 386 7.70 12.77 9.90
N VAL A 387 8.10 12.46 8.67
CA VAL A 387 8.75 13.40 7.75
C VAL A 387 7.77 14.47 7.26
N PHE A 388 6.52 14.10 6.99
CA PHE A 388 5.47 15.03 6.61
C PHE A 388 5.19 16.07 7.71
N LEU A 389 5.16 15.63 8.98
CA LEU A 389 5.04 16.54 10.12
C LEU A 389 6.23 17.49 10.24
N SER A 390 7.45 17.02 9.99
CA SER A 390 8.64 17.89 9.93
C SER A 390 8.51 18.97 8.84
N LEU A 391 8.02 18.59 7.65
CA LEU A 391 7.77 19.54 6.57
C LEU A 391 6.77 20.62 7.00
N LEU A 392 5.64 20.23 7.60
CA LEU A 392 4.61 21.19 8.04
C LEU A 392 5.15 22.16 9.10
N GLU A 393 5.96 21.66 10.03
CA GLU A 393 6.61 22.47 11.06
C GLU A 393 7.59 23.49 10.44
N GLU A 394 8.42 23.05 9.49
CA GLU A 394 9.42 23.89 8.81
C GLU A 394 8.79 25.03 7.99
N ILE A 395 7.67 24.77 7.30
CA ILE A 395 6.99 25.77 6.45
C ILE A 395 5.96 26.62 7.21
N SER A 396 5.81 26.40 8.52
CA SER A 396 4.73 26.99 9.28
C SER A 396 4.85 28.52 9.42
N GLU A 397 6.07 29.08 9.58
CA GLU A 397 6.34 30.51 9.75
C GLU A 397 5.25 31.29 10.56
N ASN A 398 4.79 30.71 11.69
CA ASN A 398 3.72 31.22 12.60
C ASN A 398 2.26 31.04 12.14
N LYS A 399 2.00 30.22 11.12
CA LYS A 399 0.64 29.87 10.67
C LYS A 399 0.00 28.82 11.56
N LYS A 400 -1.34 28.83 11.64
CA LYS A 400 -2.11 27.79 12.33
C LYS A 400 -2.12 26.52 11.47
N ILE A 401 -1.70 25.40 12.06
CA ILE A 401 -1.65 24.13 11.34
C ILE A 401 -2.88 23.29 11.68
N THR A 402 -3.58 22.83 10.66
CA THR A 402 -4.57 21.76 10.76
C THR A 402 -4.02 20.50 10.10
N VAL A 403 -4.07 19.34 10.75
CA VAL A 403 -3.71 18.05 10.13
C VAL A 403 -4.96 17.20 9.98
N ILE A 404 -5.19 16.64 8.80
CA ILE A 404 -6.29 15.72 8.51
C ILE A 404 -5.69 14.35 8.22
N THR A 405 -6.09 13.32 8.98
CA THR A 405 -5.53 11.96 8.83
C THR A 405 -6.54 10.87 9.23
N PRO A 406 -6.61 9.72 8.52
CA PRO A 406 -7.33 8.53 8.99
C PRO A 406 -6.47 7.67 9.93
N GLY A 407 -5.25 8.10 10.27
CA GLY A 407 -4.26 7.27 10.95
C GLY A 407 -3.61 6.24 10.02
N ILE A 408 -2.75 5.41 10.60
CA ILE A 408 -1.97 4.42 9.86
C ILE A 408 -2.57 3.03 10.06
N VAL A 409 -2.89 2.35 8.96
CA VAL A 409 -3.38 0.97 8.98
C VAL A 409 -2.22 -0.05 8.95
N ASP A 410 -2.53 -1.33 9.23
CA ASP A 410 -1.59 -2.46 9.13
C ASP A 410 -0.35 -2.40 10.05
N LEU A 411 -0.43 -1.68 11.17
CA LEU A 411 0.64 -1.59 12.18
C LEU A 411 0.71 -2.77 13.17
N GLY A 412 -0.30 -3.64 13.19
CA GLY A 412 -0.35 -4.79 14.09
C GLY A 412 -0.27 -4.39 15.57
N SER A 413 0.54 -5.10 16.35
CA SER A 413 0.70 -4.83 17.79
C SER A 413 1.37 -3.49 18.12
N GLN A 414 2.01 -2.84 17.15
CA GLN A 414 2.64 -1.52 17.33
C GLN A 414 1.66 -0.36 17.10
N SER A 415 0.42 -0.65 16.68
CA SER A 415 -0.60 0.36 16.32
C SER A 415 -0.78 1.41 17.42
N ALA A 416 -1.13 1.01 18.64
CA ALA A 416 -1.33 1.93 19.76
C ALA A 416 -0.07 2.78 20.03
N LYS A 417 1.11 2.15 20.15
CA LYS A 417 2.38 2.84 20.42
C LYS A 417 2.70 3.91 19.38
N ILE A 418 2.54 3.59 18.10
CA ILE A 418 2.85 4.51 17.00
C ILE A 418 1.84 5.66 16.95
N HIS A 419 0.54 5.38 17.12
CA HIS A 419 -0.47 6.44 17.17
C HIS A 419 -0.27 7.36 18.37
N THR A 420 0.12 6.83 19.54
CA THR A 420 0.50 7.66 20.70
C THR A 420 1.64 8.61 20.36
N ALA A 421 2.74 8.11 19.78
CA ALA A 421 3.89 8.95 19.42
C ALA A 421 3.55 10.01 18.36
N LEU A 422 2.71 9.67 17.37
CA LEU A 422 2.24 10.63 16.37
C LEU A 422 1.34 11.70 16.98
N MET A 423 0.45 11.32 17.91
CA MET A 423 -0.42 12.25 18.61
C MET A 423 0.35 13.20 19.53
N GLU A 424 1.32 12.69 20.29
CA GLU A 424 2.21 13.52 21.11
C GLU A 424 2.95 14.54 20.24
N ARG A 425 3.49 14.09 19.10
CA ARG A 425 4.18 14.97 18.17
C ARG A 425 3.27 16.01 17.53
N MET A 426 2.09 15.63 17.04
CA MET A 426 1.16 16.60 16.46
C MET A 426 0.71 17.61 17.52
N SER A 427 0.46 17.17 18.75
CA SER A 427 -0.06 18.04 19.81
C SER A 427 0.88 19.18 20.20
N SER A 428 2.20 19.06 19.94
CA SER A 428 3.19 20.09 20.28
C SER A 428 3.11 21.33 19.39
N PHE A 429 2.70 21.20 18.12
CA PHE A 429 2.73 22.32 17.16
C PHE A 429 1.47 22.44 16.28
N VAL A 430 0.66 21.39 16.16
CA VAL A 430 -0.60 21.40 15.41
C VAL A 430 -1.69 22.07 16.26
N SER A 431 -2.44 22.96 15.62
CA SER A 431 -3.56 23.69 16.23
C SER A 431 -4.82 22.83 16.31
N THR A 432 -5.14 22.12 15.22
CA THR A 432 -6.31 21.25 15.12
C THR A 432 -5.98 19.95 14.40
N ILE A 433 -6.40 18.81 14.95
CA ILE A 433 -6.20 17.49 14.37
C ILE A 433 -7.58 16.94 13.99
N CYS A 434 -7.83 16.78 12.70
CA CYS A 434 -9.05 16.17 12.17
C CYS A 434 -8.79 14.69 11.91
N TYR A 435 -9.23 13.83 12.83
CA TYR A 435 -9.03 12.39 12.73
C TYR A 435 -10.27 11.72 12.13
N VAL A 436 -10.14 11.18 10.91
CA VAL A 436 -11.25 10.62 10.12
C VAL A 436 -11.23 9.09 10.02
N GLY A 437 -10.38 8.46 10.83
CA GLY A 437 -10.18 7.01 10.84
C GLY A 437 -10.99 6.29 11.92
N GLU A 438 -10.99 4.96 11.83
CA GLU A 438 -11.54 4.07 12.86
C GLU A 438 -10.43 3.40 13.70
N THR A 439 -9.18 3.48 13.26
CA THR A 439 -8.06 2.73 13.87
C THR A 439 -7.54 3.44 15.11
N GLU A 440 -7.68 2.84 16.30
CA GLU A 440 -7.28 3.51 17.56
C GLU A 440 -8.02 4.84 17.81
N LYS A 441 -9.25 4.99 17.31
CA LYS A 441 -10.04 6.22 17.45
C LYS A 441 -10.17 6.66 18.91
N ASP A 442 -10.56 5.75 19.81
CA ASP A 442 -10.72 6.04 21.24
C ASP A 442 -9.39 6.51 21.88
N LEU A 443 -8.26 5.94 21.44
CA LEU A 443 -6.93 6.34 21.90
C LEU A 443 -6.60 7.76 21.42
N VAL A 444 -6.82 8.04 20.13
CA VAL A 444 -6.58 9.36 19.54
C VAL A 444 -7.42 10.45 20.22
N GLU A 445 -8.71 10.18 20.46
CA GLU A 445 -9.61 11.08 21.19
C GLU A 445 -9.12 11.33 22.62
N SER A 446 -8.67 10.28 23.33
CA SER A 446 -8.18 10.40 24.71
C SER A 446 -6.91 11.25 24.82
N LEU A 447 -6.02 11.19 23.83
CA LEU A 447 -4.73 11.86 23.85
C LEU A 447 -4.81 13.31 23.39
N GLY A 448 -5.66 13.62 22.41
CA GLY A 448 -5.67 14.94 21.79
C GLY A 448 -6.59 15.97 22.45
N GLY A 449 -7.47 15.54 23.36
CA GLY A 449 -8.38 16.44 24.09
C GLY A 449 -9.15 17.37 23.15
N LYS A 450 -9.17 18.68 23.46
CA LYS A 450 -9.92 19.68 22.67
C LYS A 450 -9.34 19.99 21.28
N LYS A 451 -8.12 19.53 20.98
CA LYS A 451 -7.49 19.76 19.66
C LYS A 451 -7.95 18.76 18.61
N VAL A 452 -8.52 17.62 19.03
CA VAL A 452 -8.94 16.55 18.12
C VAL A 452 -10.42 16.69 17.79
N LEU A 453 -10.71 16.68 16.50
CA LEU A 453 -12.06 16.59 15.95
C LEU A 453 -12.19 15.22 15.27
N THR A 454 -13.17 14.42 15.69
CA THR A 454 -13.51 13.13 15.07
C THR A 454 -14.91 13.09 14.48
N ASP A 455 -15.78 14.03 14.88
CA ASP A 455 -17.12 14.14 14.34
C ASP A 455 -17.11 14.82 12.96
N ARG A 456 -17.86 14.24 12.02
CA ARG A 456 -17.90 14.70 10.63
C ARG A 456 -18.42 16.13 10.51
N GLU A 457 -19.44 16.50 11.29
CA GLU A 457 -20.03 17.84 11.23
C GLU A 457 -19.04 18.87 11.78
N GLN A 458 -18.41 18.58 12.92
CA GLN A 458 -17.38 19.44 13.50
C GLN A 458 -16.18 19.64 12.57
N ILE A 459 -15.71 18.58 11.92
CA ILE A 459 -14.61 18.68 10.94
C ILE A 459 -15.05 19.57 9.77
N THR A 460 -16.25 19.35 9.22
CA THR A 460 -16.76 20.13 8.08
C THR A 460 -16.89 21.62 8.44
N GLN A 461 -17.40 21.94 9.63
CA GLN A 461 -17.48 23.32 10.13
C GLN A 461 -16.10 23.96 10.32
N HIS A 462 -15.13 23.21 10.87
CA HIS A 462 -13.75 23.69 11.02
C HIS A 462 -13.11 24.00 9.66
N LEU A 463 -13.25 23.10 8.68
CA LEU A 463 -12.71 23.30 7.33
C LEU A 463 -13.35 24.50 6.62
N ALA A 464 -14.65 24.74 6.83
CA ALA A 464 -15.33 25.92 6.30
C ALA A 464 -14.83 27.25 6.94
N SER A 465 -14.25 27.19 8.14
CA SER A 465 -13.74 28.35 8.88
C SER A 465 -12.28 28.72 8.59
N LEU A 466 -11.59 27.96 7.73
CA LEU A 466 -10.19 28.17 7.38
C LEU A 466 -9.97 29.56 6.76
N ASP A 467 -8.81 30.15 7.02
CA ASP A 467 -8.40 31.44 6.44
C ASP A 467 -6.97 31.39 5.88
N LYS A 468 -6.51 32.50 5.28
CA LYS A 468 -5.16 32.64 4.70
C LYS A 468 -3.98 32.42 5.68
N THR A 469 -4.24 32.42 6.98
CA THR A 469 -3.24 32.16 8.03
C THR A 469 -3.11 30.69 8.37
N ALA A 470 -3.91 29.82 7.75
CA ALA A 470 -3.89 28.39 7.97
C ALA A 470 -3.00 27.63 6.96
N ILE A 471 -2.38 26.55 7.45
CA ILE A 471 -1.83 25.46 6.65
C ILE A 471 -2.63 24.20 6.99
N VAL A 472 -3.12 23.52 5.97
CA VAL A 472 -3.80 22.23 6.08
C VAL A 472 -2.88 21.15 5.55
N GLY A 473 -2.43 20.24 6.41
CA GLY A 473 -1.72 19.03 6.03
C GLY A 473 -2.69 17.88 5.89
N ILE A 474 -2.72 17.23 4.73
CA ILE A 474 -3.49 16.02 4.47
C ILE A 474 -2.50 14.85 4.46
N GLU A 475 -2.67 13.89 5.36
CA GLU A 475 -1.88 12.67 5.36
C GLU A 475 -2.80 11.47 5.19
N GLY A 476 -2.51 10.67 4.15
CA GLY A 476 -3.18 9.41 3.91
C GLY A 476 -4.45 9.58 3.08
N ARG A 477 -5.10 8.46 2.76
CA ARG A 477 -6.27 8.50 1.87
C ARG A 477 -7.49 9.06 2.58
N MET A 478 -7.97 10.20 2.10
CA MET A 478 -9.18 10.84 2.60
C MET A 478 -10.46 10.22 2.05
N PRO A 479 -11.54 10.18 2.84
CA PRO A 479 -12.87 9.89 2.33
C PRO A 479 -13.37 11.05 1.44
N SER A 480 -14.24 10.75 0.48
CA SER A 480 -14.70 11.73 -0.53
C SER A 480 -15.28 13.00 0.08
N TRP A 481 -16.01 12.88 1.20
CA TRP A 481 -16.63 14.02 1.87
C TRP A 481 -15.61 15.02 2.42
N VAL A 482 -14.39 14.61 2.77
CA VAL A 482 -13.32 15.53 3.20
C VAL A 482 -12.81 16.33 2.01
N ILE A 483 -12.61 15.68 0.87
CA ILE A 483 -12.18 16.34 -0.38
C ILE A 483 -13.25 17.35 -0.82
N GLU A 484 -14.53 16.96 -0.77
CA GLU A 484 -15.67 17.86 -1.03
C GLU A 484 -15.69 19.05 -0.06
N ALA A 485 -15.44 18.83 1.24
CA ALA A 485 -15.42 19.89 2.25
C ALA A 485 -14.25 20.86 2.08
N LEU A 486 -13.13 20.41 1.51
CA LEU A 486 -11.99 21.26 1.14
C LEU A 486 -12.21 22.00 -0.20
N GLY A 487 -13.24 21.64 -0.98
CA GLY A 487 -13.50 22.27 -2.28
C GLY A 487 -12.34 22.16 -3.28
N THR A 488 -11.52 21.09 -3.14
CA THR A 488 -10.33 20.80 -3.97
C THR A 488 -10.59 19.74 -5.02
#